data_AF-H0JNR2-F1
#
_entry.id   AF-H0JNR2-F1
#
_cell.length_a   1.000
_cell.length_b   1.000
_cell.length_c   1.000
_cell.angle_alpha   90.00
_cell.angle_beta   90.00
_cell.angle_gamma   90.00
#
_symmetry.space_group_name_H-M   'P 1'
#
loop_
_entity.id
_entity.type
_entity.pdbx_description
1 polymer ?
#
loop_
_entity_poly.entity_id
_entity_poly.type
_entity_poly.pdbx_seq_one_letter_code
_entity_poly.pdbx_strand_id
1 'polypeptide(L)'
;MSVKEAHGAGPALLPAAVARFLEHEQRAGTVAADAPIDGVAASIAGACYLRAFLEQFYGPDHPQQPMTEFAASIMATVLPALTTHPAASTPSD
;
A
#
# COMPACT_ATOMS: atom_id res chain seq x y z
N MET A 1 19.91 -18.16 -19.52
CA MET A 1 19.23 -16.95 -19.03
C MET A 1 18.42 -17.33 -17.80
N SER A 2 18.71 -16.74 -16.64
CA SER A 2 17.96 -17.04 -15.42
C SER A 2 16.62 -16.32 -15.45
N VAL A 3 15.55 -16.98 -15.01
CA VAL A 3 14.15 -16.48 -14.99
C VAL A 3 14.00 -15.08 -14.34
N LYS A 4 14.98 -14.67 -13.54
CA LYS A 4 15.11 -13.36 -12.90
C LYS A 4 15.14 -12.15 -13.85
N GLU A 5 15.59 -12.31 -15.08
CA GLU A 5 15.78 -11.17 -16.00
C GLU A 5 14.59 -10.95 -16.94
N ALA A 6 13.73 -11.95 -17.15
CA ALA A 6 12.60 -11.86 -18.09
C ALA A 6 11.39 -11.08 -17.54
N HIS A 7 11.28 -10.89 -16.22
CA HIS A 7 10.09 -10.30 -15.57
C HIS A 7 10.39 -9.05 -14.74
N GLY A 8 11.60 -8.49 -14.84
CA GLY A 8 12.09 -7.50 -13.87
C GLY A 8 12.14 -8.10 -12.45
N ALA A 9 12.43 -7.28 -11.44
CA ALA A 9 12.53 -7.76 -10.07
C ALA A 9 11.17 -8.17 -9.42
N GLY A 10 10.09 -8.15 -10.19
CA GLY A 10 8.80 -8.78 -9.89
C GLY A 10 7.84 -7.95 -9.05
N PRO A 11 6.55 -8.35 -8.99
CA PRO A 11 5.50 -7.65 -8.24
C PRO A 11 5.71 -7.65 -6.71
N ALA A 12 6.76 -8.31 -6.20
CA ALA A 12 7.13 -8.21 -4.80
C ALA A 12 7.84 -6.88 -4.48
N LEU A 13 8.39 -6.16 -5.47
CA LEU A 13 9.18 -4.96 -5.21
C LEU A 13 8.37 -3.79 -4.67
N LEU A 14 7.20 -3.51 -5.24
CA LEU A 14 6.38 -2.37 -4.82
C LEU A 14 5.95 -2.49 -3.35
N PRO A 15 5.32 -3.60 -2.90
CA PRO A 15 4.93 -3.71 -1.50
C PRO A 15 6.17 -3.69 -0.57
N ALA A 16 7.29 -4.32 -0.95
CA ALA A 16 8.52 -4.26 -0.15
C ALA A 16 9.09 -2.83 -0.03
N ALA A 17 9.04 -2.04 -1.10
CA ALA A 17 9.50 -0.65 -1.07
C ALA A 17 8.63 0.22 -0.17
N VAL A 18 7.31 0.04 -0.25
CA VAL A 18 6.34 0.74 0.61
C VAL A 18 6.53 0.35 2.07
N ALA A 19 6.69 -0.93 2.38
CA ALA A 19 6.94 -1.41 3.74
C ALA A 19 8.18 -0.75 4.36
N ARG A 20 9.32 -0.76 3.64
CA ARG A 20 10.55 -0.11 4.12
C ARG A 20 10.40 1.39 4.36
N PHE A 21 9.60 2.08 3.55
CA PHE A 21 9.28 3.48 3.77
C PHE A 21 8.48 3.67 5.06
N LEU A 22 7.44 2.86 5.28
CA LEU A 22 6.62 2.93 6.49
C LEU A 22 7.40 2.54 7.75
N GLU A 23 8.32 1.59 7.68
CA GLU A 23 9.25 1.24 8.77
C GLU A 23 10.21 2.38 9.11
N HIS A 24 10.62 3.18 8.12
CA HIS A 24 11.38 4.40 8.36
C HIS A 24 10.53 5.43 9.10
N GLU A 25 9.31 5.68 8.63
CA GLU A 25 8.38 6.63 9.27
C GLU A 25 7.93 6.20 10.67
N GLN A 26 7.83 4.89 10.92
CA GLN A 26 7.54 4.35 12.26
C GLN A 26 8.70 4.64 13.22
N ARG A 27 9.95 4.46 12.78
CA ARG A 27 11.14 4.82 13.58
C ARG A 27 11.25 6.33 13.82
N ALA A 28 10.70 7.15 12.93
CA ALA A 28 10.63 8.60 13.08
C ALA A 28 9.46 9.07 13.98
N GLY A 29 8.53 8.18 14.34
CA GLY A 29 7.35 8.48 15.15
C GLY A 29 6.16 9.07 14.36
N THR A 30 6.25 9.14 13.03
CA THR A 30 5.15 9.59 12.15
C THR A 30 4.08 8.49 12.02
N VAL A 31 4.50 7.22 12.02
CA VAL A 31 3.63 6.04 11.97
C VAL A 31 3.57 5.39 13.36
N ALA A 32 2.37 4.96 13.76
CA ALA A 32 2.13 4.28 15.03
C ALA A 32 3.02 3.02 15.17
N ALA A 33 3.55 2.80 16.39
CA ALA A 33 4.45 1.69 16.70
C ALA A 33 3.83 0.30 16.45
N ASP A 34 2.50 0.20 16.48
CA ASP A 34 1.73 -1.02 16.25
C ASP A 34 0.97 -1.00 14.91
N ALA A 35 1.29 -0.05 14.02
CA ALA A 35 0.68 0.02 12.70
C ALA A 35 0.91 -1.29 11.89
N PRO A 36 -0.10 -1.80 11.18
CA PRO A 36 0.01 -3.01 10.38
C PRO A 36 0.69 -2.72 9.03
N ILE A 37 2.01 -2.45 9.06
CA ILE A 37 2.80 -2.01 7.91
C ILE A 37 2.62 -2.90 6.68
N ASP A 38 2.78 -4.21 6.84
CA ASP A 38 2.68 -5.16 5.72
C ASP A 38 1.27 -5.17 5.10
N GLY A 39 0.23 -5.06 5.92
CA GLY A 39 -1.15 -4.98 5.46
C GLY A 39 -1.41 -3.71 4.65
N VAL A 40 -0.88 -2.57 5.11
CA VAL A 40 -0.99 -1.30 4.39
C VAL A 40 -0.20 -1.34 3.08
N ALA A 41 1.03 -1.86 3.10
CA ALA A 41 1.86 -1.98 1.92
C ALA A 41 1.23 -2.89 0.85
N ALA A 42 0.68 -4.04 1.26
CA ALA A 42 -0.05 -4.95 0.38
C ALA A 42 -1.31 -4.29 -0.20
N SER A 43 -2.04 -3.50 0.60
CA SER A 43 -3.25 -2.79 0.14
C SER A 43 -2.94 -1.75 -0.92
N ILE A 44 -1.91 -0.92 -0.70
CA ILE A 44 -1.46 0.09 -1.66
C ILE A 44 -0.99 -0.59 -2.96
N ALA A 45 -0.11 -1.59 -2.85
CA ALA A 45 0.40 -2.31 -4.01
C ALA A 45 -0.72 -3.04 -4.78
N GLY A 46 -1.62 -3.71 -4.07
CA GLY A 46 -2.75 -4.42 -4.65
C GLY A 46 -3.69 -3.50 -5.43
N ALA A 47 -3.98 -2.31 -4.89
CA ALA A 47 -4.77 -1.31 -5.60
C ALA A 47 -4.09 -0.87 -6.92
N CYS A 48 -2.79 -0.59 -6.88
CA CYS A 48 -2.02 -0.24 -8.07
C CYS A 48 -1.99 -1.38 -9.09
N TYR A 49 -1.85 -2.63 -8.64
CA TYR A 49 -1.85 -3.80 -9.50
C TYR A 49 -3.20 -4.06 -10.14
N LEU A 50 -4.31 -3.95 -9.40
CA LEU A 50 -5.64 -4.07 -9.98
C LEU A 50 -5.87 -3.00 -11.04
N ARG A 51 -5.48 -1.75 -10.75
CA ARG A 51 -5.58 -0.64 -11.70
C ARG A 51 -4.82 -0.94 -13.00
N ALA A 52 -3.55 -1.31 -12.90
CA ALA A 52 -2.71 -1.62 -14.06
C ALA A 52 -3.21 -2.86 -14.83
N PHE A 53 -3.67 -3.88 -14.10
CA PHE A 53 -4.25 -5.08 -14.70
C PHE A 53 -5.48 -4.74 -15.53
N LEU A 54 -6.40 -3.92 -15.01
CA LEU A 54 -7.61 -3.52 -15.73
C LEU A 54 -7.28 -2.72 -16.99
N GLU A 55 -6.32 -1.81 -16.93
CA GLU A 55 -5.83 -1.06 -18.10
C GLU A 55 -5.23 -1.99 -19.17
N GLN A 56 -4.39 -2.96 -18.77
CA GLN A 56 -3.84 -3.94 -19.71
C GLN A 56 -4.89 -4.91 -20.27
N PHE A 57 -5.87 -5.30 -19.45
CA PHE A 57 -6.88 -6.28 -19.82
C PHE A 57 -7.94 -5.70 -20.77
N TYR A 58 -8.39 -4.47 -20.52
CA TYR A 58 -9.42 -3.80 -21.32
C TYR A 58 -8.87 -2.85 -22.38
N GLY A 59 -7.59 -2.48 -22.30
CA GLY A 59 -6.93 -1.54 -23.22
C GLY A 59 -6.92 -0.09 -22.71
N PRO A 60 -6.21 0.81 -23.42
CA PRO A 60 -5.94 2.18 -22.98
C PRO A 60 -7.19 3.06 -22.84
N ASP A 61 -8.29 2.71 -23.51
CA ASP A 61 -9.56 3.45 -23.43
C ASP A 61 -10.43 3.01 -22.24
N HIS A 62 -9.97 2.05 -21.43
CA HIS A 62 -10.71 1.62 -20.24
C HIS A 62 -10.85 2.78 -19.25
N PRO A 63 -12.07 3.16 -18.87
CA PRO A 63 -12.27 4.30 -17.99
C PRO A 63 -11.71 4.01 -16.60
N GLN A 64 -10.75 4.83 -16.17
CA GLN A 64 -10.22 4.80 -14.82
C GLN A 64 -10.39 6.16 -14.15
N GLN A 65 -10.54 6.15 -12.83
CA GLN A 65 -10.51 7.37 -12.05
C GLN A 65 -9.21 8.15 -12.32
N PRO A 66 -9.24 9.50 -12.30
CA PRO A 66 -8.03 10.30 -12.31
C PRO A 66 -7.04 9.80 -11.26
N MET A 67 -5.74 9.73 -11.61
CA MET A 67 -4.71 9.15 -10.73
C MET A 67 -4.68 9.81 -9.35
N THR A 68 -4.88 11.12 -9.29
CA THR A 68 -4.92 11.90 -8.05
C THR A 68 -6.08 11.51 -7.14
N GLU A 69 -7.28 11.32 -7.71
CA GLU A 69 -8.48 10.89 -6.97
C GLU A 69 -8.34 9.45 -6.46
N PHE A 70 -7.83 8.57 -7.33
CA PHE A 70 -7.53 7.19 -6.97
C PHE A 70 -6.54 7.13 -5.80
N ALA A 71 -5.40 7.83 -5.90
CA ALA A 71 -4.40 7.86 -4.85
C ALA A 71 -4.96 8.44 -3.54
N ALA A 72 -5.71 9.54 -3.62
CA ALA A 72 -6.34 10.15 -2.45
C ALA A 72 -7.32 9.19 -1.75
N SER A 73 -8.13 8.46 -2.52
CA SER A 73 -9.09 7.47 -1.99
C SER A 73 -8.39 6.29 -1.30
N ILE A 74 -7.33 5.74 -1.93
CA ILE A 74 -6.54 4.66 -1.32
C ILE A 74 -5.88 5.16 -0.03
N MET A 75 -5.26 6.34 -0.03
CA MET A 75 -4.62 6.89 1.16
C MET A 75 -5.63 7.20 2.26
N ALA A 76 -6.78 7.78 1.96
CA ALA A 76 -7.85 8.00 2.94
C ALA A 76 -8.31 6.69 3.60
N THR A 77 -8.26 5.58 2.86
CA THR A 77 -8.61 4.24 3.37
C THR A 77 -7.55 3.69 4.33
N VAL A 78 -6.25 3.82 4.00
CA VAL A 78 -5.17 3.19 4.78
C VAL A 78 -4.57 4.08 5.86
N LEU A 79 -4.66 5.40 5.73
CA LEU A 79 -4.01 6.35 6.64
C LEU A 79 -4.46 6.21 8.11
N PRO A 80 -5.75 5.96 8.42
CA PRO A 80 -6.16 5.73 9.81
C PRO A 80 -5.43 4.57 10.49
N ALA A 81 -5.10 3.51 9.74
CA ALA A 81 -4.34 2.36 10.27
C ALA A 81 -2.87 2.69 10.57
N LEU A 82 -2.34 3.76 9.97
CA LEU A 82 -0.96 4.20 10.20
C LEU A 82 -0.84 5.18 11.37
N THR A 83 -1.91 5.91 11.71
CA THR A 83 -1.85 7.04 12.65
C THR A 83 -2.66 6.83 13.92
N THR A 84 -3.63 5.91 13.91
CA THR A 84 -4.48 5.66 15.07
C THR A 84 -3.85 4.58 15.94
N HIS A 85 -3.50 4.93 17.18
CA HIS A 85 -3.29 3.90 18.19
C HIS A 85 -4.65 3.31 18.57
N PRO A 86 -4.79 1.97 18.63
CA PRO A 86 -5.93 1.38 19.30
C PRO A 86 -5.98 1.99 20.70
N ALA A 87 -7.10 2.63 21.03
CA ALA A 87 -7.31 3.15 22.37
C ALA A 87 -7.00 2.00 23.34
N ALA A 88 -6.02 2.21 24.22
CA ALA A 88 -5.71 1.26 25.27
C ALA A 88 -7.05 0.88 25.92
N SER A 89 -7.46 -0.36 25.73
CA SER A 89 -8.70 -0.85 26.33
C SER A 89 -8.46 -0.76 27.83
N THR A 90 -9.00 0.28 28.47
CA THR A 90 -9.03 0.36 29.92
C THR A 90 -9.73 -0.91 30.38
N PRO A 91 -9.09 -1.74 31.21
CA PRO A 91 -9.80 -2.85 31.83
C PRO A 91 -10.98 -2.25 32.60
N SER A 92 -12.21 -2.67 32.30
CA SER A 92 -13.33 -2.41 33.21
C SER A 92 -13.03 -3.15 34.51
N ASP A 93 -12.97 -2.39 35.61
CA ASP A 93 -13.03 -2.91 36.99
C ASP A 93 -14.33 -3.68 37.25
#